data_AF-A0A366FFZ5-F1
#
_entry.id   AF-A0A366FFZ5-F1
#
_cell.length_a   1.000
_cell.length_b   1.000
_cell.length_c   1.000
_cell.angle_alpha   90.00
_cell.angle_beta   90.00
_cell.angle_gamma   90.00
#
_symmetry.space_group_name_H-M   'P 1'
#
loop_
_entity.id
_entity.type
_entity.pdbx_description
1 polymer ?
#
loop_
_entity_poly.entity_id
_entity_poly.type
_entity_poly.pdbx_seq_one_letter_code
_entity_poly.pdbx_strand_id
1 'polypeptide(L)'
;MRDLSAAAVARVLGFVGYGNLAAPLWFIGLEEGLGAMADADVRANLFSRGRFDETMDLAQAHMTLVENGRPYDISRRDRFSPVWLWMARFARAIGGADDWRDLASARAYIRARLGRSDGATFMTYASPVPEKGLHTRQWTELVRQTGVDVTRHQAQRAARIRTLIEQHRPAIVICHGLTAQHAYQGLLPALAWQQVPGAPSVLAAQDAEGRLRFVTPFFGNGQMGFDLAESLVRAIIGHKPVASRFARADDVAAPAVRATGIGVRPASATSAASQRSQEARAMNQTPDEFRDNTDPKITVRLLDLLRKKGLGDDAFWRLHHKRAINHHETIQEFRSYCTGLRGRFRTDSTNSRVHDRLLHALSAHRAEIERGGPQTDFVTLAERAWKIIPHR
;
A
#
# COMPACT_ATOMS: atom_id res chain seq x y z
N MET A 1 -22.49 21.18 -16.83
CA MET A 1 -21.25 20.77 -16.12
C MET A 1 -20.12 21.49 -16.83
N ARG A 2 -19.25 22.25 -16.16
CA ARG A 2 -18.13 22.94 -16.85
C ARG A 2 -17.11 21.90 -17.29
N ASP A 3 -16.54 22.03 -18.47
CA ASP A 3 -15.45 21.18 -18.95
C ASP A 3 -14.10 21.68 -18.39
N LEU A 4 -13.13 20.77 -18.25
CA LEU A 4 -11.75 21.13 -17.87
C LEU A 4 -11.09 21.87 -19.02
N SER A 5 -10.66 23.12 -18.80
CA SER A 5 -9.90 23.84 -19.83
C SER A 5 -8.47 23.28 -19.95
N ALA A 6 -7.85 23.43 -21.12
CA ALA A 6 -6.45 23.05 -21.32
C ALA A 6 -5.50 23.71 -20.31
N ALA A 7 -5.77 24.97 -19.92
CA ALA A 7 -5.02 25.68 -18.89
C ALA A 7 -5.19 25.04 -17.49
N ALA A 8 -6.38 24.56 -17.14
CA ALA A 8 -6.61 23.86 -15.89
C ALA A 8 -5.86 22.52 -15.86
N VAL A 9 -5.91 21.75 -16.96
CA VAL A 9 -5.16 20.50 -17.11
C VAL A 9 -3.65 20.73 -17.02
N ALA A 10 -3.11 21.73 -17.73
CA ALA A 10 -1.70 22.09 -17.64
C ALA A 10 -1.27 22.41 -16.20
N ARG A 11 -2.12 23.07 -15.40
CA ARG A 11 -1.86 23.29 -13.98
C ARG A 11 -1.88 22.00 -13.15
N VAL A 12 -2.84 21.09 -13.41
CA VAL A 12 -2.85 19.77 -12.74
C VAL A 12 -1.54 19.02 -13.04
N LEU A 13 -1.10 18.99 -14.30
CA LEU A 13 0.14 18.32 -14.69
C LEU A 13 1.41 19.04 -14.20
N GLY A 14 1.30 20.35 -13.95
CA GLY A 14 2.36 21.19 -13.40
C GLY A 14 2.50 21.09 -11.87
N PHE A 15 1.50 20.54 -11.16
CA PHE A 15 1.55 20.39 -9.72
C PHE A 15 2.71 19.50 -9.27
N VAL A 16 3.66 20.06 -8.52
CA VAL A 16 4.90 19.40 -8.10
C VAL A 16 4.71 18.56 -6.84
N GLY A 17 3.95 19.00 -5.85
CA GLY A 17 3.72 18.18 -4.67
C GLY A 17 3.28 18.95 -3.44
N TYR A 18 3.30 18.25 -2.31
CA TYR A 18 2.85 18.79 -1.03
C TYR A 18 4.01 19.03 -0.07
N GLY A 19 3.96 20.13 0.67
CA GLY A 19 4.88 20.46 1.75
C GLY A 19 6.00 21.42 1.37
N ASN A 20 7.10 21.35 2.10
CA ASN A 20 8.20 22.29 2.03
C ASN A 20 9.30 21.79 1.08
N LEU A 21 9.57 22.46 -0.04
CA LEU A 21 10.67 22.07 -0.93
C LEU A 21 12.04 22.09 -0.21
N ALA A 22 12.25 22.94 0.79
CA ALA A 22 13.47 22.96 1.60
C ALA A 22 13.50 21.86 2.68
N ALA A 23 12.50 20.98 2.74
CA ALA A 23 12.44 19.90 3.72
C ALA A 23 13.66 18.96 3.62
N PRO A 24 14.21 18.51 4.76
CA PRO A 24 15.31 17.56 4.76
C PRO A 24 14.91 16.16 4.29
N LEU A 25 13.62 15.79 4.38
CA LEU A 25 13.10 14.48 4.01
C LEU A 25 12.07 14.58 2.89
N TRP A 26 12.38 13.97 1.76
CA TRP A 26 11.49 13.89 0.62
C TRP A 26 10.96 12.46 0.45
N PHE A 27 9.66 12.35 0.19
CA PHE A 27 9.02 11.11 -0.23
C PHE A 27 8.59 11.21 -1.68
N ILE A 28 8.96 10.19 -2.46
CA ILE A 28 8.63 10.12 -3.89
C ILE A 28 7.84 8.83 -4.16
N GLY A 29 6.59 8.98 -4.55
CA GLY A 29 5.79 7.88 -5.08
C GLY A 29 5.86 7.80 -6.61
N LEU A 30 5.40 6.70 -7.19
CA LEU A 30 5.23 6.63 -8.63
C LEU A 30 4.04 7.52 -9.04
N GLU A 31 2.89 7.32 -8.41
CA GLU A 31 1.63 8.00 -8.70
C GLU A 31 0.89 8.34 -7.41
N GLU A 32 0.08 9.40 -7.47
CA GLU A 32 -0.88 9.69 -6.42
C GLU A 32 -2.12 8.81 -6.59
N GLY A 33 -2.44 8.03 -5.56
CA GLY A 33 -3.62 7.19 -5.58
C GLY A 33 -4.90 7.99 -5.35
N LEU A 34 -5.87 7.88 -6.26
CA LEU A 34 -7.21 8.46 -6.12
C LEU A 34 -8.14 7.65 -5.19
N GLY A 35 -7.67 6.54 -4.64
CA GLY A 35 -8.45 5.67 -3.76
C GLY A 35 -9.66 5.02 -4.46
N ALA A 36 -10.68 4.66 -3.68
CA ALA A 36 -11.94 4.09 -4.18
C ALA A 36 -13.01 5.18 -4.42
N MET A 37 -12.58 6.35 -4.85
CA MET A 37 -13.42 7.53 -5.01
C MET A 37 -14.44 7.37 -6.14
N ALA A 38 -15.65 7.89 -5.95
CA ALA A 38 -16.68 7.93 -6.98
C ALA A 38 -16.26 8.84 -8.14
N ASP A 39 -16.69 8.53 -9.37
CA ASP A 39 -16.25 9.27 -10.57
C ASP A 39 -16.62 10.77 -10.53
N ALA A 40 -17.75 11.11 -9.88
CA ALA A 40 -18.15 12.49 -9.65
C ALA A 40 -17.17 13.26 -8.76
N ASP A 41 -16.70 12.64 -7.66
CA ASP A 41 -15.70 13.23 -6.77
C ASP A 41 -14.33 13.31 -7.44
N VAL A 42 -13.95 12.29 -8.23
CA VAL A 42 -12.73 12.32 -9.04
C VAL A 42 -12.79 13.55 -9.95
N ARG A 43 -13.86 13.72 -10.72
CA ARG A 43 -14.04 14.89 -11.59
C ARG A 43 -13.97 16.20 -10.81
N ALA A 44 -14.69 16.32 -9.69
CA ALA A 44 -14.67 17.52 -8.85
C ALA A 44 -13.24 17.87 -8.36
N ASN A 45 -12.49 16.86 -7.90
CA ASN A 45 -11.12 17.03 -7.42
C ASN A 45 -10.16 17.48 -8.50
N LEU A 46 -10.37 17.08 -9.74
CA LEU A 46 -9.56 17.53 -10.87
C LEU A 46 -9.77 19.02 -11.16
N PHE A 47 -11.01 19.51 -11.03
CA PHE A 47 -11.28 20.94 -11.11
C PHE A 47 -10.60 21.72 -9.97
N SER A 48 -10.64 21.20 -8.74
CA SER A 48 -9.95 21.82 -7.61
C SER A 48 -8.44 21.85 -7.83
N ARG A 49 -7.84 20.76 -8.28
CA ARG A 49 -6.41 20.66 -8.62
C ARG A 49 -5.99 21.60 -9.74
N GLY A 50 -6.89 21.88 -10.68
CA GLY A 50 -6.67 22.89 -11.71
C GLY A 50 -6.54 24.33 -11.18
N ARG A 51 -6.56 24.53 -9.86
CA ARG A 51 -6.31 25.81 -9.15
C ARG A 51 -5.15 25.72 -8.16
N PHE A 52 -4.45 24.59 -8.09
CA PHE A 52 -3.32 24.46 -7.19
C PHE A 52 -2.16 25.30 -7.70
N ASP A 53 -1.40 25.84 -6.74
CA ASP A 53 -0.06 26.34 -7.00
C ASP A 53 0.87 25.16 -7.31
N GLU A 54 2.10 25.45 -7.76
CA GLU A 54 3.08 24.40 -8.06
C GLU A 54 3.33 23.48 -6.85
N THR A 55 3.37 24.06 -5.65
CA THR A 55 3.46 23.31 -4.39
C THR A 55 2.45 23.84 -3.39
N MET A 56 1.87 22.97 -2.58
CA MET A 56 0.80 23.32 -1.64
C MET A 56 1.04 22.69 -0.27
N ASP A 57 0.51 23.29 0.79
CA ASP A 57 0.36 22.59 2.07
C ASP A 57 -0.66 21.44 1.92
N LEU A 58 -0.30 20.24 2.41
CA LEU A 58 -1.10 19.03 2.25
C LEU A 58 -2.53 19.21 2.77
N ALA A 59 -2.71 19.77 3.98
CA ALA A 59 -4.06 19.91 4.52
C ALA A 59 -4.81 21.05 3.84
N GLN A 60 -4.16 22.17 3.52
CA GLN A 60 -4.83 23.24 2.78
C GLN A 60 -5.34 22.76 1.42
N ALA A 61 -4.51 22.03 0.67
CA ALA A 61 -4.91 21.44 -0.60
C ALA A 61 -6.09 20.48 -0.41
N HIS A 62 -6.03 19.58 0.57
CA HIS A 62 -7.08 18.59 0.78
C HIS A 62 -8.42 19.19 1.25
N MET A 63 -8.41 20.34 1.95
CA MET A 63 -9.67 21.05 2.27
C MET A 63 -10.45 21.49 1.02
N THR A 64 -9.80 21.60 -0.13
CA THR A 64 -10.45 21.92 -1.42
C THR A 64 -10.92 20.69 -2.20
N LEU A 65 -10.54 19.49 -1.73
CA LEU A 65 -10.92 18.21 -2.33
C LEU A 65 -12.17 17.65 -1.66
N VAL A 66 -12.84 16.73 -2.34
CA VAL A 66 -14.04 16.05 -1.89
C VAL A 66 -13.88 14.54 -1.93
N GLU A 67 -14.53 13.84 -1.01
CA GLU A 67 -14.68 12.39 -0.99
C GLU A 67 -16.05 12.03 -0.41
N ASN A 68 -16.81 11.21 -1.13
CA ASN A 68 -18.22 10.91 -0.87
C ASN A 68 -19.07 12.19 -0.76
N GLY A 69 -18.83 13.16 -1.66
CA GLY A 69 -19.52 14.45 -1.68
C GLY A 69 -19.25 15.38 -0.49
N ARG A 70 -18.25 15.10 0.35
CA ARG A 70 -17.88 15.91 1.52
C ARG A 70 -16.44 16.41 1.40
N PRO A 71 -16.12 17.60 1.94
CA PRO A 71 -14.73 18.08 1.98
C PRO A 71 -13.77 17.07 2.63
N TYR A 72 -12.59 16.91 2.05
CA TYR A 72 -11.54 16.05 2.58
C TYR A 72 -10.78 16.77 3.69
N ASP A 73 -11.34 16.77 4.90
CA ASP A 73 -10.72 17.40 6.07
C ASP A 73 -9.76 16.44 6.79
N ILE A 74 -8.46 16.55 6.49
CA ILE A 74 -7.40 15.74 7.12
C ILE A 74 -7.45 15.82 8.66
N SER A 75 -7.80 16.97 9.24
CA SER A 75 -7.78 17.17 10.69
C SER A 75 -8.82 16.32 11.42
N ARG A 76 -9.93 15.99 10.75
CA ARG A 76 -11.06 15.25 11.33
C ARG A 76 -11.09 13.77 10.96
N ARG A 77 -10.23 13.31 10.06
CA ARG A 77 -10.22 11.90 9.63
C ARG A 77 -9.75 10.95 10.71
N ASP A 78 -10.41 9.81 10.79
CA ASP A 78 -10.04 8.66 11.61
C ASP A 78 -9.16 7.65 10.85
N ARG A 79 -9.25 7.65 9.50
CA ARG A 79 -8.54 6.74 8.60
C ARG A 79 -7.69 7.50 7.59
N PHE A 80 -6.46 7.00 7.44
CA PHE A 80 -5.50 7.47 6.44
C PHE A 80 -5.00 6.30 5.60
N SER A 81 -4.44 6.61 4.44
CA SER A 81 -3.81 5.61 3.59
C SER A 81 -2.62 4.97 4.32
N PRO A 82 -2.34 3.67 4.10
CA PRO A 82 -1.12 3.05 4.62
C PRO A 82 0.16 3.78 4.19
N VAL A 83 0.15 4.39 3.00
CA VAL A 83 1.28 5.18 2.48
C VAL A 83 1.59 6.36 3.40
N TRP A 84 0.58 7.16 3.74
CA TRP A 84 0.76 8.32 4.63
C TRP A 84 1.13 7.90 6.05
N LEU A 85 0.58 6.77 6.53
CA LEU A 85 0.96 6.22 7.84
C LEU A 85 2.44 5.88 7.88
N TRP A 86 3.00 5.23 6.86
CA TRP A 86 4.43 4.92 6.82
C TRP A 86 5.30 6.16 6.63
N MET A 87 4.91 7.12 5.79
CA MET A 87 5.62 8.40 5.67
C MET A 87 5.72 9.10 7.02
N ALA A 88 4.61 9.19 7.76
CA ALA A 88 4.58 9.76 9.09
C ALA A 88 5.46 8.98 10.08
N ARG A 89 5.41 7.65 10.06
CA ARG A 89 6.28 6.81 10.91
C ARG A 89 7.76 7.04 10.63
N PHE A 90 8.17 7.10 9.37
CA PHE A 90 9.56 7.37 9.00
C PHE A 90 9.99 8.77 9.43
N ALA A 91 9.19 9.79 9.13
CA ALA A 91 9.52 11.16 9.54
C ALA A 91 9.73 11.24 11.06
N ARG A 92 8.86 10.61 11.85
CA ARG A 92 8.97 10.56 13.31
C ARG A 92 10.18 9.75 13.79
N ALA A 93 10.42 8.59 13.21
CA ALA A 93 11.55 7.73 13.58
C ALA A 93 12.90 8.42 13.29
N ILE A 94 13.00 9.09 12.14
CA ILE A 94 14.18 9.86 11.73
C ILE A 94 14.35 11.10 12.63
N GLY A 95 13.25 11.69 13.09
CA GLY A 95 13.23 12.74 14.11
C GLY A 95 13.50 12.27 15.54
N GLY A 96 13.77 10.97 15.75
CA GLY A 96 14.14 10.45 17.07
C GLY A 96 12.95 10.21 18.02
N ALA A 97 11.71 10.17 17.52
CA ALA A 97 10.57 9.88 18.38
C ALA A 97 10.51 8.39 18.75
N ASP A 98 10.53 8.06 20.05
CA ASP A 98 10.52 6.67 20.54
C ASP A 98 9.22 5.91 20.23
N ASP A 99 8.10 6.63 20.17
CA ASP A 99 6.78 6.10 19.88
C ASP A 99 6.46 6.12 18.37
N TRP A 100 7.47 6.15 17.49
CA TRP A 100 7.27 6.19 16.05
C TRP A 100 6.44 5.01 15.51
N ARG A 101 6.41 3.87 16.20
CA ARG A 101 5.60 2.70 15.83
C ARG A 101 4.11 2.87 16.13
N ASP A 102 3.76 3.76 17.05
CA ASP A 102 2.39 3.96 17.51
C ASP A 102 1.48 4.51 16.40
N LEU A 103 0.28 3.95 16.30
CA LEU A 103 -0.68 4.33 15.27
C LEU A 103 -1.34 5.68 15.55
N ALA A 104 -1.65 5.99 16.82
CA ALA A 104 -2.30 7.25 17.18
C ALA A 104 -1.34 8.41 16.93
N SER A 105 -0.07 8.25 17.27
CA SER A 105 0.96 9.26 17.05
C SER A 105 1.31 9.44 15.57
N ALA A 106 1.33 8.36 14.76
CA ALA A 106 1.43 8.50 13.30
C ALA A 106 0.26 9.31 12.71
N ARG A 107 -0.98 9.07 13.18
CA ARG A 107 -2.16 9.84 12.77
C ARG A 107 -2.06 11.30 13.19
N ALA A 108 -1.59 11.57 14.41
CA ALA A 108 -1.38 12.93 14.89
C ALA A 108 -0.37 13.68 14.01
N TYR A 109 0.73 13.02 13.62
CA TYR A 109 1.72 13.61 12.73
C TYR A 109 1.16 13.88 11.33
N ILE A 110 0.35 12.99 10.75
CA ILE A 110 -0.34 13.28 9.47
C ILE A 110 -1.18 14.55 9.58
N ARG A 111 -1.93 14.70 10.67
CA ARG A 111 -2.79 15.86 10.89
C ARG A 111 -2.01 17.14 11.12
N ALA A 112 -0.85 17.08 11.75
CA ALA A 112 -0.15 18.29 12.20
C ALA A 112 1.05 18.67 11.32
N ARG A 113 1.80 17.70 10.78
CA ARG A 113 3.17 17.91 10.29
C ARG A 113 3.48 17.33 8.91
N LEU A 114 2.78 16.27 8.47
CA LEU A 114 3.05 15.67 7.16
C LEU A 114 2.67 16.63 6.02
N GLY A 115 3.62 16.90 5.12
CA GLY A 115 3.41 17.74 3.94
C GLY A 115 3.02 19.18 4.26
N ARG A 116 3.47 19.72 5.40
CA ARG A 116 3.27 21.14 5.75
C ARG A 116 4.24 22.04 5.02
N SER A 117 3.78 23.25 4.68
CA SER A 117 4.61 24.25 3.97
C SER A 117 5.83 24.71 4.78
N ASP A 118 5.78 24.61 6.11
CA ASP A 118 6.85 24.89 7.06
C ASP A 118 7.42 23.61 7.72
N GLY A 119 7.00 22.44 7.24
CA GLY A 119 7.31 21.15 7.84
C GLY A 119 8.66 20.58 7.42
N ALA A 120 9.02 19.45 8.05
CA ALA A 120 10.23 18.69 7.74
C ALA A 120 10.07 17.70 6.57
N THR A 121 8.93 17.71 5.88
CA THR A 121 8.62 16.73 4.81
C THR A 121 8.14 17.40 3.52
N PHE A 122 8.58 16.83 2.40
CA PHE A 122 8.05 17.10 1.07
C PHE A 122 7.57 15.80 0.43
N MET A 123 6.44 15.84 -0.26
CA MET A 123 5.82 14.68 -0.91
C MET A 123 5.59 14.99 -2.38
N THR A 124 6.13 14.17 -3.26
CA THR A 124 5.92 14.29 -4.71
C THR A 124 5.72 12.92 -5.37
N TYR A 125 5.39 12.96 -6.65
CA TYR A 125 5.10 11.80 -7.48
C TYR A 125 5.84 11.91 -8.82
N ALA A 126 6.45 10.81 -9.25
CA ALA A 126 7.17 10.71 -10.51
C ALA A 126 6.24 10.83 -11.73
N SER A 127 4.98 10.45 -11.59
CA SER A 127 3.92 10.73 -12.56
C SER A 127 3.20 12.04 -12.20
N PRO A 128 2.99 12.95 -13.17
CA PRO A 128 2.16 14.15 -13.00
C PRO A 128 0.66 13.83 -13.00
N VAL A 129 0.30 12.58 -13.28
CA VAL A 129 -1.07 12.12 -13.41
C VAL A 129 -1.46 11.32 -12.16
N PRO A 130 -2.50 11.73 -11.42
CA PRO A 130 -3.05 10.90 -10.37
C PRO A 130 -3.78 9.70 -10.98
N GLU A 131 -3.59 8.50 -10.43
CA GLU A 131 -4.15 7.26 -10.98
C GLU A 131 -5.09 6.54 -10.01
N LYS A 132 -6.11 5.88 -10.58
CA LYS A 132 -7.02 4.96 -9.90
C LYS A 132 -6.66 3.51 -10.29
N GLY A 133 -5.40 3.12 -10.07
CA GLY A 133 -4.88 1.82 -10.50
C GLY A 133 -4.90 1.62 -12.02
N LEU A 134 -4.84 0.35 -12.48
CA LEU A 134 -4.73 -0.05 -13.90
C LEU A 134 -5.87 0.40 -14.84
N HIS A 135 -6.83 1.21 -14.37
CA HIS A 135 -8.09 1.48 -15.05
C HIS A 135 -8.47 2.96 -15.15
N THR A 136 -7.51 3.89 -15.18
CA THR A 136 -7.84 5.32 -15.29
C THR A 136 -8.09 5.80 -16.73
N ARG A 137 -8.87 5.05 -17.53
CA ARG A 137 -9.27 5.46 -18.90
C ARG A 137 -9.97 6.82 -18.92
N GLN A 138 -10.74 7.14 -17.88
CA GLN A 138 -11.53 8.38 -17.83
C GLN A 138 -10.68 9.64 -17.65
N TRP A 139 -9.64 9.61 -16.80
CA TRP A 139 -8.75 10.77 -16.64
C TRP A 139 -7.96 11.03 -17.90
N THR A 140 -7.35 9.98 -18.45
CA THR A 140 -6.62 10.06 -19.71
C THR A 140 -7.50 10.59 -20.83
N GLU A 141 -8.76 10.13 -20.90
CA GLU A 141 -9.71 10.62 -21.89
C GLU A 141 -10.09 12.10 -21.68
N LEU A 142 -10.40 12.51 -20.44
CA LEU A 142 -10.71 13.90 -20.12
C LEU A 142 -9.54 14.83 -20.48
N VAL A 143 -8.32 14.42 -20.16
CA VAL A 143 -7.12 15.19 -20.51
C VAL A 143 -6.88 15.18 -22.02
N ARG A 144 -7.04 14.04 -22.69
CA ARG A 144 -6.91 13.92 -24.16
C ARG A 144 -7.84 14.86 -24.90
N GLN A 145 -9.07 15.03 -24.41
CA GLN A 145 -10.06 15.96 -24.97
C GLN A 145 -9.63 17.43 -24.88
N THR A 146 -8.71 17.78 -23.98
CA THR A 146 -8.17 19.14 -23.87
C THR A 146 -7.02 19.43 -24.85
N GLY A 147 -6.50 18.41 -25.55
CA GLY A 147 -5.36 18.55 -26.46
C GLY A 147 -4.00 18.70 -25.77
N VAL A 148 -3.93 18.59 -24.44
CA VAL A 148 -2.67 18.65 -23.69
C VAL A 148 -1.89 17.34 -23.84
N ASP A 149 -0.60 17.44 -24.18
CA ASP A 149 0.30 16.31 -24.36
C ASP A 149 0.80 15.76 -23.01
N VAL A 150 0.05 14.80 -22.47
CA VAL A 150 0.38 14.12 -21.20
C VAL A 150 1.73 13.43 -21.25
N THR A 151 2.07 12.81 -22.38
CA THR A 151 3.32 12.06 -22.55
C THR A 151 4.52 13.00 -22.42
N ARG A 152 4.43 14.18 -23.02
CA ARG A 152 5.44 15.23 -22.84
C ARG A 152 5.55 15.66 -21.38
N HIS A 153 4.44 15.89 -20.70
CA HIS A 153 4.46 16.26 -19.28
C HIS A 153 5.06 15.14 -18.39
N GLN A 154 4.76 13.87 -18.67
CA GLN A 154 5.36 12.72 -17.99
C GLN A 154 6.88 12.67 -18.19
N ALA A 155 7.36 12.86 -19.43
CA ALA A 155 8.79 12.90 -19.72
C ALA A 155 9.49 14.08 -19.02
N GLN A 156 8.85 15.26 -19.02
CA GLN A 156 9.37 16.45 -18.35
C GLN A 156 9.36 16.33 -16.82
N ARG A 157 8.47 15.52 -16.25
CA ARG A 157 8.31 15.36 -14.80
C ARG A 157 9.57 14.85 -14.11
N ALA A 158 10.19 13.80 -14.65
CA ALA A 158 11.43 13.26 -14.10
C ALA A 158 12.57 14.28 -14.15
N ALA A 159 12.69 15.06 -15.23
CA ALA A 159 13.65 16.14 -15.32
C ALA A 159 13.38 17.25 -14.29
N ARG A 160 12.12 17.67 -14.13
CA ARG A 160 11.71 18.67 -13.13
C ARG A 160 12.07 18.23 -11.71
N ILE A 161 11.73 17.01 -11.32
CA ILE A 161 12.03 16.50 -9.97
C ILE A 161 13.55 16.43 -9.75
N ARG A 162 14.34 16.02 -10.76
CA ARG A 162 15.81 16.06 -10.67
C ARG A 162 16.34 17.45 -10.36
N THR A 163 15.93 18.44 -11.16
CA THR A 163 16.33 19.84 -10.94
C THR A 163 15.95 20.31 -9.54
N LEU A 164 14.76 19.95 -9.06
CA LEU A 164 14.33 20.32 -7.70
C LEU A 164 15.18 19.64 -6.61
N ILE A 165 15.57 18.37 -6.77
CA ILE A 165 16.48 17.68 -5.84
C ILE A 165 17.86 18.35 -5.83
N GLU A 166 18.38 18.73 -7.00
CA GLU A 166 19.67 19.43 -7.13
C GLU A 166 19.64 20.82 -6.48
N GLN A 167 18.54 21.55 -6.67
CA GLN A 167 18.32 22.90 -6.15
C GLN A 167 18.11 22.90 -4.63
N HIS A 168 17.22 22.05 -4.12
CA HIS A 168 16.83 22.05 -2.71
C HIS A 168 17.65 21.12 -1.83
N ARG A 169 18.41 20.20 -2.44
CA ARG A 169 19.41 19.35 -1.80
C ARG A 169 18.90 18.61 -0.55
N PRO A 170 17.77 17.88 -0.63
CA PRO A 170 17.23 17.16 0.53
C PRO A 170 18.27 16.17 1.09
N ALA A 171 18.34 16.10 2.42
CA ALA A 171 19.26 15.21 3.13
C ALA A 171 18.90 13.74 2.86
N ILE A 172 17.61 13.43 2.78
CA ILE A 172 17.08 12.09 2.55
C ILE A 172 16.01 12.16 1.45
N VAL A 173 16.10 11.24 0.49
CA VAL A 173 15.01 10.95 -0.46
C VAL A 173 14.61 9.49 -0.31
N ILE A 174 13.32 9.24 -0.08
CA ILE A 174 12.75 7.89 -0.01
C ILE A 174 11.75 7.71 -1.15
N CYS A 175 12.14 6.92 -2.15
CA CYS A 175 11.28 6.50 -3.24
C CYS A 175 10.56 5.20 -2.84
N HIS A 176 9.22 5.19 -2.82
CA HIS A 176 8.46 4.01 -2.38
C HIS A 176 7.80 3.26 -3.54
N GLY A 177 8.03 1.94 -3.62
CA GLY A 177 7.49 1.07 -4.67
C GLY A 177 8.60 0.43 -5.50
N LEU A 178 9.18 -0.66 -4.99
CA LEU A 178 10.31 -1.35 -5.60
C LEU A 178 10.06 -1.79 -7.05
N THR A 179 8.80 -2.09 -7.42
CA THR A 179 8.44 -2.43 -8.80
C THR A 179 8.71 -1.30 -9.79
N ALA A 180 8.81 -0.06 -9.31
CA ALA A 180 9.15 1.14 -10.10
C ALA A 180 10.63 1.53 -9.99
N GLN A 181 11.50 0.63 -9.51
CA GLN A 181 12.92 0.91 -9.29
C GLN A 181 13.60 1.54 -10.52
N HIS A 182 13.35 1.03 -11.73
CA HIS A 182 13.96 1.58 -12.95
C HIS A 182 13.59 3.05 -13.18
N ALA A 183 12.33 3.43 -12.89
CA ALA A 183 11.91 4.83 -12.99
C ALA A 183 12.64 5.70 -11.97
N TYR A 184 12.81 5.21 -10.73
CA TYR A 184 13.55 5.94 -9.69
C TYR A 184 15.05 6.02 -9.98
N GLN A 185 15.66 5.00 -10.59
CA GLN A 185 17.04 5.04 -11.03
C GLN A 185 17.25 6.06 -12.17
N GLY A 186 16.27 6.21 -13.06
CA GLY A 186 16.27 7.29 -14.06
C GLY A 186 16.12 8.68 -13.44
N LEU A 187 15.37 8.79 -12.34
CA LEU A 187 15.23 10.02 -11.56
C LEU A 187 16.51 10.35 -10.77
N LEU A 188 17.26 9.35 -10.33
CA LEU A 188 18.46 9.53 -9.52
C LEU A 188 19.65 8.84 -10.20
N PRO A 189 20.09 9.39 -11.36
CA PRO A 189 21.17 8.77 -12.13
C PRO A 189 22.51 8.88 -11.39
N ALA A 190 23.48 8.07 -11.81
CA ALA A 190 24.85 8.07 -11.28
C ALA A 190 25.01 7.64 -9.81
N LEU A 191 24.01 6.96 -9.24
CA LEU A 191 24.08 6.39 -7.90
C LEU A 191 24.45 4.90 -7.93
N ALA A 192 25.40 4.51 -7.08
CA ALA A 192 25.73 3.12 -6.83
C ALA A 192 24.75 2.52 -5.83
N TRP A 193 23.67 1.90 -6.33
CA TRP A 193 22.65 1.28 -5.50
C TRP A 193 23.13 -0.03 -4.88
N GLN A 194 22.92 -0.18 -3.58
CA GLN A 194 23.29 -1.36 -2.80
C GLN A 194 22.10 -1.81 -1.94
N GLN A 195 21.97 -3.11 -1.70
CA GLN A 195 20.96 -3.59 -0.75
C GLN A 195 21.34 -3.19 0.68
N VAL A 196 20.34 -2.80 1.48
CA VAL A 196 20.55 -2.53 2.90
C VAL A 196 20.71 -3.86 3.65
N PRO A 197 21.77 -4.05 4.46
CA PRO A 197 21.93 -5.25 5.27
C PRO A 197 20.71 -5.50 6.18
N GLY A 198 20.18 -6.72 6.17
CA GLY A 198 18.96 -7.07 6.91
C GLY A 198 17.66 -6.52 6.29
N ALA A 199 17.72 -5.94 5.10
CA ALA A 199 16.59 -5.39 4.36
C ALA A 199 16.78 -5.59 2.84
N PRO A 200 16.77 -6.84 2.33
CA PRO A 200 17.11 -7.15 0.94
C PRO A 200 16.16 -6.52 -0.09
N SER A 201 14.97 -6.10 0.34
CA SER A 201 13.97 -5.40 -0.47
C SER A 201 14.11 -3.87 -0.44
N VAL A 202 15.17 -3.35 0.18
CA VAL A 202 15.51 -1.92 0.21
C VAL A 202 16.85 -1.71 -0.46
N LEU A 203 16.88 -0.77 -1.40
CA LEU A 203 18.11 -0.28 -2.00
C LEU A 203 18.46 1.08 -1.40
N ALA A 204 19.72 1.27 -1.08
CA ALA A 204 20.29 2.51 -0.62
C ALA A 204 21.39 2.96 -1.57
N ALA A 205 21.55 4.26 -1.69
CA ALA A 205 22.71 4.88 -2.30
C ALA A 205 23.04 6.17 -1.56
N GLN A 206 24.27 6.61 -1.74
CA GLN A 206 24.75 7.88 -1.24
C GLN A 206 25.26 8.70 -2.43
N ASP A 207 24.93 9.98 -2.49
CA ASP A 207 25.50 10.88 -3.49
C ASP A 207 26.87 11.44 -3.04
N ALA A 208 27.52 12.20 -3.92
CA ALA A 208 28.85 12.74 -3.69
C ALA A 208 28.93 13.66 -2.46
N GLU A 209 27.83 14.33 -2.09
CA GLU A 209 27.73 15.19 -0.90
C GLU A 209 27.31 14.42 0.36
N GLY A 210 27.23 13.10 0.24
CA GLY A 210 26.96 12.21 1.35
C GLY A 210 25.48 12.08 1.73
N ARG A 211 24.55 12.57 0.89
CA ARG A 211 23.10 12.53 1.17
C ARG A 211 22.53 11.17 0.79
N LEU A 212 21.48 10.75 1.50
CA LEU A 212 20.94 9.40 1.40
C LEU A 212 19.76 9.31 0.42
N ARG A 213 19.74 8.22 -0.34
CA ARG A 213 18.70 7.91 -1.31
C ARG A 213 18.25 6.47 -1.11
N PHE A 214 16.95 6.24 -1.05
CA PHE A 214 16.39 4.91 -0.85
C PHE A 214 15.34 4.57 -1.90
N VAL A 215 15.33 3.32 -2.34
CA VAL A 215 14.18 2.69 -2.99
C VAL A 215 13.66 1.59 -2.06
N THR A 216 12.41 1.70 -1.65
CA THR A 216 11.78 0.78 -0.70
C THR A 216 10.65 0.00 -1.35
N PRO A 217 10.13 -1.07 -0.72
CA PRO A 217 8.85 -1.64 -1.09
C PRO A 217 7.74 -0.59 -1.00
N PHE A 218 6.60 -0.89 -1.63
CA PHE A 218 5.46 -0.01 -1.56
C PHE A 218 4.95 0.11 -0.12
N PHE A 219 4.64 1.33 0.33
CA PHE A 219 4.13 1.53 1.69
C PHE A 219 2.69 1.00 1.87
N GLY A 220 1.97 0.75 0.77
CA GLY A 220 0.66 0.11 0.80
C GLY A 220 0.72 -1.41 0.73
N ASN A 221 -0.46 -2.03 0.86
CA ASN A 221 -0.69 -3.46 0.61
C ASN A 221 0.19 -4.43 1.45
N GLY A 222 0.71 -3.97 2.59
CA GLY A 222 1.46 -4.81 3.53
C GLY A 222 2.89 -5.16 3.10
N GLN A 223 3.44 -4.53 2.04
CA GLN A 223 4.83 -4.79 1.62
C GLN A 223 5.87 -4.16 2.55
N MET A 224 5.45 -3.22 3.41
CA MET A 224 6.28 -2.60 4.44
C MET A 224 5.87 -3.13 5.83
N GLY A 225 6.82 -3.77 6.52
CA GLY A 225 6.70 -4.25 7.90
C GLY A 225 7.61 -3.46 8.87
N PHE A 226 7.41 -3.65 10.18
CA PHE A 226 8.21 -2.92 11.18
C PHE A 226 9.69 -3.29 11.19
N ASP A 227 10.03 -4.57 10.99
CA ASP A 227 11.43 -5.00 10.96
C ASP A 227 12.17 -4.37 9.79
N LEU A 228 11.52 -4.33 8.62
CA LEU A 228 12.06 -3.67 7.44
C LEU A 228 12.22 -2.16 7.64
N ALA A 229 11.20 -1.52 8.24
CA ALA A 229 11.25 -0.11 8.57
C ALA A 229 12.35 0.22 9.59
N GLU A 230 12.57 -0.66 10.57
CA GLU A 230 13.64 -0.51 11.55
C GLU A 230 15.03 -0.64 10.91
N SER A 231 15.25 -1.62 10.03
CA SER A 231 16.49 -1.73 9.27
C SER A 231 16.78 -0.47 8.46
N LEU A 232 15.75 0.08 7.79
CA LEU A 232 15.87 1.35 7.05
C LEU A 232 16.20 2.53 7.99
N VAL A 233 15.48 2.68 9.10
CA VAL A 233 15.71 3.76 10.06
C VAL A 233 17.13 3.66 10.66
N ARG A 234 17.60 2.46 11.00
CA ARG A 234 18.98 2.24 11.47
C ARG A 234 20.01 2.64 10.42
N ALA A 235 19.78 2.30 9.14
CA ALA A 235 20.64 2.73 8.05
C ALA A 235 20.69 4.26 7.89
N ILE A 236 19.57 4.95 8.14
CA ILE A 236 19.50 6.42 8.13
C ILE A 236 20.22 7.03 9.33
N ILE A 237 19.91 6.58 10.55
CA ILE A 237 20.43 7.16 11.81
C ILE A 237 21.91 6.84 12.00
N GLY A 238 22.38 5.68 11.54
CA GLY A 238 23.80 5.33 11.52
C GLY A 238 24.66 6.32 10.72
N HIS A 239 24.01 7.15 9.88
CA HIS A 239 24.63 8.20 9.11
C HIS A 239 24.62 9.55 9.87
N LYS A 240 25.66 9.79 10.68
CA LYS A 240 25.77 10.97 11.58
C LYS A 240 25.45 12.34 10.93
N PRO A 241 25.91 12.66 9.70
CA PRO A 241 25.58 13.94 9.04
C PRO A 241 24.08 14.22 8.91
N VAL A 242 23.27 13.18 8.70
CA VAL A 242 21.85 13.31 8.38
C VAL A 242 21.01 13.58 9.63
N ALA A 243 21.27 12.87 10.72
CA ALA A 243 20.52 13.01 11.97
C ALA A 243 20.52 14.46 12.50
N SER A 244 21.66 15.15 12.38
CA SER A 244 21.81 16.54 12.85
C SER A 244 20.94 17.56 12.11
N ARG A 245 20.63 17.32 10.83
CA ARG A 245 19.83 18.23 9.99
C ARG A 245 18.34 18.08 10.22
N PHE A 246 17.88 16.88 10.57
CA PHE A 246 16.47 16.60 10.77
C PHE A 246 15.96 17.10 12.13
N ALA A 247 16.75 16.92 13.21
CA ALA A 247 16.38 17.37 14.55
C ALA A 247 16.01 18.86 14.61
N ARG A 248 16.77 19.72 13.90
CA ARG A 248 16.53 21.18 13.87
C ARG A 248 15.22 21.58 13.18
N ALA A 249 14.68 20.75 12.31
CA ALA A 249 13.47 21.08 11.55
C ALA A 249 12.17 20.76 12.33
N ASP A 250 12.25 19.86 13.32
CA ASP A 250 11.09 19.39 14.10
C ASP A 250 11.06 19.91 15.55
N ASP A 251 12.05 20.71 15.98
CA ASP A 251 12.06 21.40 17.30
C ASP A 251 10.92 22.43 17.49
N VAL A 252 10.03 22.60 16.52
CA VAL A 252 8.76 23.33 16.69
C VAL A 252 7.76 22.38 17.37
N ALA A 253 7.80 22.37 18.71
CA ALA A 253 7.07 21.47 19.61
C ALA A 253 5.63 21.13 19.17
N ALA A 254 5.37 19.84 18.91
CA ALA A 254 4.02 19.31 18.79
C ALA A 254 3.38 19.16 20.18
N PRO A 255 2.07 19.47 20.36
CA PRO A 255 1.39 19.32 21.64
C PRO A 255 1.24 17.84 22.02
N ALA A 256 1.59 17.52 23.27
CA ALA A 256 1.49 16.18 23.83
C ALA A 256 0.03 15.72 23.95
N VAL A 257 -0.32 14.60 23.30
CA VAL A 257 -1.64 13.95 23.42
C VAL A 257 -1.51 12.74 24.35
N ARG A 258 -2.18 12.78 25.51
CA ARG A 258 -2.22 11.65 26.47
C ARG A 258 -3.19 10.56 25.98
N ALA A 259 -2.71 9.33 25.87
CA ALA A 259 -3.54 8.14 25.60
C ALA A 259 -3.94 7.43 26.91
N THR A 260 -5.23 7.15 27.09
CA THR A 260 -5.78 6.35 28.20
C THR A 260 -5.90 4.88 27.79
N GLY A 261 -5.33 3.97 28.59
CA GLY A 261 -5.27 2.52 28.32
C GLY A 261 -6.53 1.74 28.70
N ILE A 262 -6.80 0.67 27.94
CA ILE A 262 -7.86 -0.33 28.22
C ILE A 262 -7.15 -1.68 28.43
N GLY A 263 -7.43 -2.33 29.57
CA GLY A 263 -6.85 -3.62 29.97
C GLY A 263 -7.46 -4.83 29.25
N VAL A 264 -6.62 -5.82 28.95
CA VAL A 264 -7.00 -7.10 28.33
C VAL A 264 -6.97 -8.21 29.38
N ARG A 265 -8.03 -9.01 29.44
CA ARG A 265 -8.14 -10.22 30.27
C ARG A 265 -7.58 -11.46 29.53
N PRO A 266 -7.00 -12.44 30.25
CA PRO A 266 -6.44 -13.64 29.64
C PRO A 266 -7.52 -14.70 29.30
N ALA A 267 -7.25 -15.49 28.26
CA ALA A 267 -8.14 -16.53 27.76
C ALA A 267 -7.98 -17.86 28.54
N SER A 268 -9.11 -18.53 28.79
CA SER A 268 -9.20 -19.83 29.47
C SER A 268 -8.87 -21.01 28.55
N ALA A 269 -8.23 -22.04 29.11
CA ALA A 269 -7.89 -23.29 28.41
C ALA A 269 -9.11 -24.21 28.18
N THR A 270 -9.20 -24.77 26.97
CA THR A 270 -10.30 -25.66 26.53
C THR A 270 -9.89 -27.14 26.65
N SER A 271 -10.80 -28.02 27.10
CA SER A 271 -10.54 -29.46 27.35
C SER A 271 -10.59 -30.34 26.09
N ALA A 272 -9.93 -31.51 26.14
CA ALA A 272 -9.81 -32.47 25.03
C ALA A 272 -11.15 -33.07 24.54
N ALA A 273 -12.18 -33.13 25.38
CA ALA A 273 -13.52 -33.56 24.96
C ALA A 273 -14.20 -32.53 24.04
N SER A 274 -13.94 -31.24 24.28
CA SER A 274 -14.38 -30.15 23.40
C SER A 274 -13.68 -30.24 22.04
N GLN A 275 -12.40 -30.61 22.02
CA GLN A 275 -11.64 -30.77 20.78
C GLN A 275 -12.20 -31.88 19.88
N ARG A 276 -12.50 -33.07 20.43
CA ARG A 276 -13.08 -34.18 19.63
C ARG A 276 -14.47 -33.86 19.07
N SER A 277 -15.31 -33.16 19.84
CA SER A 277 -16.62 -32.69 19.38
C SER A 277 -16.50 -31.61 18.28
N GLN A 278 -15.52 -30.72 18.41
CA GLN A 278 -15.21 -29.71 17.39
C GLN A 278 -14.65 -30.34 16.10
N GLU A 279 -13.87 -31.42 16.20
CA GLU A 279 -13.32 -32.13 15.03
C GLU A 279 -14.39 -32.87 14.23
N ALA A 280 -15.30 -33.58 14.89
CA ALA A 280 -16.42 -34.23 14.21
C ALA A 280 -17.35 -33.20 13.53
N ARG A 281 -17.56 -32.05 14.18
CA ARG A 281 -18.35 -30.95 13.61
C ARG A 281 -17.64 -30.27 12.43
N ALA A 282 -16.31 -30.14 12.48
CA ALA A 282 -15.52 -29.57 11.39
C ALA A 282 -15.55 -30.46 10.12
N MET A 283 -15.68 -31.78 10.27
CA MET A 283 -15.78 -32.69 9.12
C MET A 283 -17.12 -32.58 8.36
N ASN A 284 -18.17 -32.05 9.01
CA ASN A 284 -19.53 -31.95 8.46
C ASN A 284 -19.91 -30.55 7.95
N GLN A 285 -18.96 -29.61 7.85
CA GLN A 285 -19.24 -28.26 7.36
C GLN A 285 -19.69 -28.29 5.88
N THR A 286 -20.73 -27.54 5.56
CA THR A 286 -21.24 -27.44 4.18
C THR A 286 -20.50 -26.35 3.40
N PRO A 287 -20.37 -26.47 2.07
CA PRO A 287 -19.82 -25.40 1.24
C PRO A 287 -20.50 -24.04 1.47
N ASP A 288 -21.79 -24.04 1.84
CA ASP A 288 -22.56 -22.82 2.08
C ASP A 288 -22.02 -21.97 3.23
N GLU A 289 -21.39 -22.58 4.24
CA GLU A 289 -20.75 -21.86 5.35
C GLU A 289 -19.53 -21.03 4.91
N PHE A 290 -19.03 -21.28 3.70
CA PHE A 290 -17.84 -20.64 3.15
C PHE A 290 -18.16 -19.71 1.97
N ARG A 291 -19.42 -19.35 1.70
CA ARG A 291 -19.77 -18.54 0.51
C ARG A 291 -19.25 -17.09 0.52
N ASP A 292 -18.95 -16.51 1.68
CA ASP A 292 -18.41 -15.13 1.72
C ASP A 292 -16.91 -15.14 1.38
N ASN A 293 -16.64 -15.00 0.08
CA ASN A 293 -15.30 -14.90 -0.50
C ASN A 293 -14.62 -13.55 -0.27
N THR A 294 -15.26 -12.63 0.47
CA THR A 294 -14.67 -11.33 0.81
C THR A 294 -14.00 -11.34 2.18
N ASP A 295 -14.28 -12.32 3.05
CA ASP A 295 -13.66 -12.40 4.38
C ASP A 295 -12.42 -13.33 4.37
N PRO A 296 -11.20 -12.78 4.58
CA PRO A 296 -9.99 -13.58 4.68
C PRO A 296 -10.03 -14.64 5.79
N LYS A 297 -10.79 -14.40 6.87
CA LYS A 297 -10.90 -15.35 7.98
C LYS A 297 -11.68 -16.61 7.58
N ILE A 298 -12.67 -16.45 6.70
CA ILE A 298 -13.40 -17.60 6.11
C ILE A 298 -12.46 -18.39 5.21
N THR A 299 -11.62 -17.70 4.42
CA THR A 299 -10.57 -18.34 3.61
C THR A 299 -9.59 -19.14 4.48
N VAL A 300 -9.16 -18.62 5.63
CA VAL A 300 -8.30 -19.36 6.58
C VAL A 300 -8.99 -20.63 7.07
N ARG A 301 -10.27 -20.53 7.47
CA ARG A 301 -11.04 -21.72 7.91
C ARG A 301 -11.18 -22.75 6.79
N LEU A 302 -11.42 -22.30 5.56
CA LEU A 302 -11.54 -23.17 4.38
C LEU A 302 -10.22 -23.88 4.06
N LEU A 303 -9.09 -23.17 4.13
CA LEU A 303 -7.75 -23.76 3.98
C LEU A 303 -7.48 -24.81 5.06
N ASP A 304 -7.76 -24.50 6.32
CA ASP A 304 -7.54 -25.42 7.43
C ASP A 304 -8.42 -26.68 7.27
N LEU A 305 -9.65 -26.56 6.79
CA LEU A 305 -10.54 -27.69 6.46
C LEU A 305 -9.98 -28.54 5.31
N LEU A 306 -9.60 -27.92 4.19
CA LEU A 306 -9.09 -28.63 3.02
C LEU A 306 -7.75 -29.32 3.30
N ARG A 307 -6.88 -28.70 4.09
CA ARG A 307 -5.61 -29.31 4.52
C ARG A 307 -5.86 -30.58 5.33
N LYS A 308 -6.84 -30.59 6.23
CA LYS A 308 -7.26 -31.81 6.96
C LYS A 308 -7.82 -32.90 6.04
N LYS A 309 -8.33 -32.54 4.87
CA LYS A 309 -8.82 -33.47 3.84
C LYS A 309 -7.73 -33.94 2.86
N GLY A 310 -6.50 -33.42 2.97
CA GLY A 310 -5.37 -33.81 2.12
C GLY A 310 -4.95 -32.80 1.06
N LEU A 311 -5.44 -31.54 1.11
CA LEU A 311 -4.89 -30.47 0.28
C LEU A 311 -3.45 -30.17 0.71
N GLY A 312 -2.48 -30.47 -0.16
CA GLY A 312 -1.07 -30.12 0.00
C GLY A 312 -0.67 -28.88 -0.79
N ASP A 313 0.58 -28.43 -0.62
CA ASP A 313 1.09 -27.21 -1.25
C ASP A 313 1.13 -27.29 -2.79
N ASP A 314 1.37 -28.46 -3.40
CA ASP A 314 1.33 -28.61 -4.87
C ASP A 314 -0.06 -28.32 -5.45
N ALA A 315 -1.10 -28.89 -4.84
CA ALA A 315 -2.47 -28.65 -5.22
C ALA A 315 -2.89 -27.19 -4.95
N PHE A 316 -2.46 -26.62 -3.81
CA PHE A 316 -2.74 -25.24 -3.48
C PHE A 316 -2.10 -24.26 -4.46
N TRP A 317 -0.83 -24.45 -4.82
CA TRP A 317 -0.16 -23.65 -5.84
C TRP A 317 -0.94 -23.64 -7.16
N ARG A 318 -1.53 -24.77 -7.56
CA ARG A 318 -2.37 -24.88 -8.77
C ARG A 318 -3.67 -24.08 -8.71
N LEU A 319 -4.22 -23.88 -7.51
CA LEU A 319 -5.36 -22.99 -7.25
C LEU A 319 -4.95 -21.52 -7.20
N HIS A 320 -3.69 -21.24 -6.85
CA HIS A 320 -3.23 -19.91 -6.50
C HIS A 320 -2.96 -19.03 -7.73
N HIS A 321 -3.37 -17.75 -7.68
CA HIS A 321 -3.20 -16.84 -8.81
C HIS A 321 -1.74 -16.63 -9.23
N LYS A 322 -0.79 -16.78 -8.29
CA LYS A 322 0.65 -16.69 -8.54
C LYS A 322 1.22 -17.82 -9.41
N ARG A 323 0.46 -18.88 -9.71
CA ARG A 323 0.82 -19.85 -10.75
C ARG A 323 1.04 -19.19 -12.11
N ALA A 324 0.30 -18.12 -12.44
CA ALA A 324 0.44 -17.41 -13.71
C ALA A 324 1.83 -16.78 -13.92
N ILE A 325 2.56 -16.53 -12.82
CA ILE A 325 3.93 -16.01 -12.82
C ILE A 325 4.94 -17.05 -12.33
N ASN A 326 4.57 -18.33 -12.36
CA ASN A 326 5.38 -19.47 -11.91
C ASN A 326 5.94 -19.32 -10.48
N HIS A 327 5.18 -18.70 -9.57
CA HIS A 327 5.57 -18.56 -8.17
C HIS A 327 4.77 -19.53 -7.29
N HIS A 328 5.51 -20.32 -6.50
CA HIS A 328 5.00 -21.41 -5.67
C HIS A 328 4.69 -20.94 -4.24
N GLU A 329 3.58 -20.23 -4.06
CA GLU A 329 3.11 -19.85 -2.73
C GLU A 329 2.49 -21.05 -2.01
N THR A 330 2.90 -21.27 -0.77
CA THR A 330 2.45 -22.35 0.10
C THR A 330 1.14 -21.99 0.81
N ILE A 331 0.44 -23.01 1.32
CA ILE A 331 -0.75 -22.83 2.16
C ILE A 331 -0.42 -21.95 3.38
N GLN A 332 0.75 -22.15 4.00
CA GLN A 332 1.14 -21.44 5.21
C GLN A 332 1.39 -19.94 4.95
N GLU A 333 2.02 -19.60 3.83
CA GLU A 333 2.24 -18.19 3.43
C GLU A 333 0.92 -17.48 3.15
N PHE A 334 0.04 -18.09 2.35
CA PHE A 334 -1.25 -17.49 2.03
C PHE A 334 -2.17 -17.39 3.25
N ARG A 335 -2.14 -18.40 4.14
CA ARG A 335 -2.85 -18.36 5.43
C ARG A 335 -2.35 -17.22 6.31
N SER A 336 -1.03 -17.00 6.37
CA SER A 336 -0.41 -15.91 7.13
C SER A 336 -0.83 -14.55 6.57
N TYR A 337 -0.84 -14.41 5.25
CA TYR A 337 -1.36 -13.24 4.56
C TYR A 337 -2.83 -12.96 4.94
N CYS A 338 -3.70 -13.96 4.86
CA CYS A 338 -5.11 -13.82 5.21
C CYS A 338 -5.31 -13.44 6.69
N THR A 339 -4.52 -14.02 7.59
CA THR A 339 -4.59 -13.75 9.04
C THR A 339 -4.13 -12.33 9.38
N GLY A 340 -3.13 -11.81 8.66
CA GLY A 340 -2.64 -10.44 8.85
C GLY A 340 -3.57 -9.36 8.28
N LEU A 341 -4.53 -9.74 7.43
CA LEU A 341 -5.42 -8.78 6.78
C LEU A 341 -6.49 -8.29 7.76
N ARG A 342 -6.52 -6.97 8.00
CA ARG A 342 -7.56 -6.30 8.82
C ARG A 342 -8.82 -5.94 8.03
N GLY A 343 -8.81 -6.13 6.71
CA GLY A 343 -9.89 -5.77 5.80
C GLY A 343 -10.49 -6.96 5.08
N ARG A 344 -11.44 -6.69 4.19
CA ARG A 344 -12.04 -7.68 3.28
C ARG A 344 -11.22 -7.76 1.98
N PHE A 345 -11.22 -8.91 1.32
CA PHE A 345 -10.87 -8.98 -0.08
C PHE A 345 -11.83 -8.10 -0.89
N ARG A 346 -11.32 -7.47 -1.95
CA ARG A 346 -12.21 -6.85 -2.93
C ARG A 346 -12.94 -7.96 -3.69
N THR A 347 -14.22 -7.75 -3.97
CA THR A 347 -15.00 -8.64 -4.83
C THR A 347 -14.27 -8.82 -6.16
N ASP A 348 -14.15 -10.07 -6.62
CA ASP A 348 -13.47 -10.46 -7.86
C ASP A 348 -11.97 -10.08 -7.92
N SER A 349 -11.34 -9.87 -6.76
CA SER A 349 -9.88 -9.79 -6.67
C SER A 349 -9.21 -11.15 -6.91
N THR A 350 -7.91 -11.13 -7.16
CA THR A 350 -7.12 -12.36 -7.28
C THR A 350 -7.24 -13.25 -6.03
N ASN A 351 -7.33 -12.66 -4.84
CA ASN A 351 -7.47 -13.41 -3.58
C ASN A 351 -8.88 -13.95 -3.34
N SER A 352 -9.94 -13.19 -3.67
CA SER A 352 -11.31 -13.75 -3.60
C SER A 352 -11.50 -14.89 -4.61
N ARG A 353 -10.83 -14.83 -5.76
CA ARG A 353 -10.85 -15.92 -6.75
C ARG A 353 -10.09 -17.16 -6.28
N VAL A 354 -9.01 -17.01 -5.52
CA VAL A 354 -8.36 -18.15 -4.84
C VAL A 354 -9.33 -18.81 -3.87
N HIS A 355 -10.07 -18.00 -3.10
CA HIS A 355 -11.14 -18.51 -2.23
C HIS A 355 -12.20 -19.28 -3.03
N ASP A 356 -12.71 -18.72 -4.14
CA ASP A 356 -13.74 -19.39 -4.94
C ASP A 356 -13.26 -20.74 -5.51
N ARG A 357 -11.99 -20.83 -5.91
CA ARG A 357 -11.40 -22.10 -6.37
C ARG A 357 -11.25 -23.11 -5.25
N LEU A 358 -10.86 -22.69 -4.04
CA LEU A 358 -10.84 -23.55 -2.86
C LEU A 358 -12.24 -24.10 -2.56
N LEU A 359 -13.27 -23.25 -2.66
CA LEU A 359 -14.65 -23.64 -2.41
C LEU A 359 -15.16 -24.63 -3.47
N HIS A 360 -14.77 -24.42 -4.74
CA HIS A 360 -15.07 -25.35 -5.81
C HIS A 360 -14.40 -26.72 -5.58
N ALA A 361 -13.12 -26.73 -5.19
CA ALA A 361 -12.40 -27.97 -4.87
C ALA A 361 -13.05 -28.72 -3.70
N LEU A 362 -13.48 -28.03 -2.64
CA LEU A 362 -14.22 -28.64 -1.52
C LEU A 362 -15.54 -29.27 -1.99
N SER A 363 -16.30 -28.54 -2.82
CA SER A 363 -17.60 -29.00 -3.32
C SER A 363 -17.46 -30.24 -4.21
N ALA A 364 -16.48 -30.24 -5.11
CA ALA A 364 -16.19 -31.37 -5.99
C ALA A 364 -15.73 -32.61 -5.21
N HIS A 365 -14.82 -32.42 -4.24
CA HIS A 365 -14.35 -33.49 -3.37
C HIS A 365 -15.51 -34.15 -2.60
N ARG A 366 -16.44 -33.35 -2.07
CA ARG A 366 -17.64 -33.85 -1.38
C ARG A 366 -18.57 -34.64 -2.31
N ALA A 367 -18.85 -34.10 -3.50
CA ALA A 367 -19.72 -34.75 -4.48
C ALA A 367 -19.15 -36.09 -4.99
N GLU A 368 -17.84 -36.30 -4.93
CA GLU A 368 -17.21 -37.59 -5.27
C GLU A 368 -17.37 -38.62 -4.15
N ILE A 369 -17.22 -38.19 -2.89
CA ILE A 369 -17.48 -39.04 -1.71
C ILE A 369 -18.95 -39.49 -1.71
N GLU A 370 -19.88 -38.58 -1.97
CA GLU A 370 -21.33 -38.87 -1.99
C GLU A 370 -21.72 -39.85 -3.11
N ARG A 371 -20.95 -39.89 -4.21
CA ARG A 371 -21.15 -40.85 -5.31
C ARG A 371 -20.52 -42.22 -5.06
N GLY A 372 -19.78 -42.40 -3.96
CA GLY A 372 -19.04 -43.64 -3.68
C GLY A 372 -17.92 -43.93 -4.69
N GLY A 373 -17.48 -42.91 -5.45
CA GLY A 373 -16.40 -43.04 -6.42
C GLY A 373 -15.02 -43.05 -5.76
N PRO A 374 -13.95 -43.40 -6.51
CA PRO A 374 -12.60 -43.21 -6.03
C PRO A 374 -12.35 -41.73 -5.72
N GLN A 375 -11.70 -41.47 -4.58
CA GLN A 375 -11.37 -40.10 -4.15
C GLN A 375 -10.40 -39.48 -5.15
N THR A 376 -10.82 -38.44 -5.88
CA THR A 376 -9.91 -37.70 -6.75
C THR A 376 -8.92 -36.92 -5.88
N ASP A 377 -7.67 -36.92 -6.30
CA ASP A 377 -6.62 -36.15 -5.64
C ASP A 377 -6.85 -34.63 -5.79
N PHE A 378 -6.37 -33.85 -4.83
CA PHE A 378 -6.58 -32.40 -4.85
C PHE A 378 -5.83 -31.68 -5.97
N VAL A 379 -4.80 -32.28 -6.59
CA VAL A 379 -4.12 -31.70 -7.76
C VAL A 379 -5.07 -31.68 -8.95
N THR A 380 -5.75 -32.78 -9.22
CA THR A 380 -6.77 -32.87 -10.28
C THR A 380 -7.94 -31.93 -10.00
N LEU A 381 -8.43 -31.86 -8.77
CA LEU A 381 -9.49 -30.92 -8.38
C LEU A 381 -9.07 -29.46 -8.55
N ALA A 382 -7.81 -29.15 -8.23
CA ALA A 382 -7.25 -27.81 -8.39
C ALA A 382 -7.20 -27.37 -9.86
N GLU A 383 -6.76 -28.25 -10.77
CA GLU A 383 -6.75 -27.97 -12.20
C GLU A 383 -8.16 -27.74 -12.76
N ARG A 384 -9.15 -28.53 -12.32
CA ARG A 384 -10.55 -28.33 -12.70
C ARG A 384 -11.07 -26.96 -12.22
N ALA A 385 -10.83 -26.62 -10.96
CA ALA A 385 -11.25 -25.34 -10.39
C ALA A 385 -10.61 -24.15 -11.12
N TRP A 386 -9.33 -24.26 -11.50
CA TRP A 386 -8.65 -23.22 -12.27
C TRP A 386 -9.25 -23.00 -13.65
N LYS A 387 -9.63 -24.07 -14.35
CA LYS A 387 -10.29 -23.97 -15.68
C LYS A 387 -11.63 -23.24 -15.60
N ILE A 388 -12.40 -23.48 -14.54
CA ILE A 388 -13.72 -22.86 -14.32
C ILE A 388 -13.57 -21.40 -13.89
N ILE A 389 -12.58 -21.11 -13.05
CA ILE A 389 -12.32 -19.78 -12.50
C ILE A 389 -10.90 -19.37 -12.90
N PRO A 390 -10.64 -19.01 -14.17
CA PRO A 390 -9.28 -18.71 -14.65
C PRO A 390 -8.71 -17.46 -14.01
N HIS A 391 -7.38 -17.27 -14.05
CA HIS A 391 -6.78 -15.95 -13.78
C HIS A 391 -7.29 -14.93 -14.81
N ARG A 392 -7.52 -13.68 -14.39
CA ARG A 392 -7.96 -12.60 -15.28
C ARG A 392 -6.79 -11.77 -15.76
#